data_AF-A0A1I3Q0X0-F1
#
_entry.id   AF-A0A1I3Q0X0-F1
#
_cell.length_a   1.000
_cell.length_b   1.000
_cell.length_c   1.000
_cell.angle_alpha   90.00
_cell.angle_beta   90.00
_cell.angle_gamma   90.00
#
_symmetry.space_group_name_H-M   'P 1'
#
loop_
_entity.id
_entity.type
_entity.pdbx_description
1 polymer ?
#
loop_
_entity_poly.entity_id
_entity_poly.type
_entity_poly.pdbx_seq_one_letter_code
_entity_poly.pdbx_strand_id
1 'polypeptide(L)' 'MIQVGKKAPDFSAPAYFNGGFTNVRLSEFLGKWVVLCFYPGDFTFV' A
#
# COMPACT_ATOMS: atom_id res chain seq x y z
N MET A 1 15.50 6.94 -7.10
CA MET A 1 15.79 5.50 -7.12
C MET A 1 15.20 4.89 -5.85
N ILE A 2 14.42 3.82 -5.95
CA ILE A 2 13.85 3.12 -4.78
C ILE A 2 14.94 2.20 -4.22
N GLN A 3 15.25 2.33 -2.94
CA GLN A 3 16.38 1.63 -2.30
C GLN A 3 16.03 1.26 -0.86
N VAL A 4 16.55 0.12 -0.39
CA VAL A 4 16.42 -0.32 1.01
C VAL A 4 17.15 0.67 1.94
N GLY A 5 16.59 0.89 3.14
CA GLY A 5 17.15 1.81 4.14
C GLY A 5 16.94 3.30 3.84
N LYS A 6 16.36 3.64 2.68
CA LYS A 6 15.84 4.98 2.40
C LYS A 6 14.37 5.07 2.79
N LYS A 7 13.88 6.30 3.00
CA LYS A 7 12.46 6.55 3.26
C LYS A 7 11.65 5.98 2.08
N ALA A 8 10.64 5.17 2.39
CA ALA A 8 9.72 4.66 1.39
C ALA A 8 9.05 5.85 0.66
N PRO A 9 8.93 5.81 -0.69
CA PRO A 9 8.22 6.85 -1.43
C PRO A 9 6.77 6.97 -0.94
N ASP A 10 6.32 8.19 -0.65
CA ASP A 10 4.91 8.41 -0.34
C ASP A 10 4.07 8.14 -1.58
N PHE A 11 2.90 7.55 -1.38
CA PHE A 11 1.93 7.31 -2.43
C PHE A 11 0.53 7.51 -1.88
N SER A 12 -0.41 7.77 -2.78
CA SER A 12 -1.83 7.74 -2.48
C SER A 12 -2.56 6.93 -3.54
N ALA A 13 -3.47 6.08 -3.11
CA ALA A 13 -4.22 5.19 -3.98
C ALA A 13 -5.61 4.91 -3.43
N PRO A 14 -6.61 4.65 -4.30
CA PRO A 14 -7.89 4.13 -3.86
C PRO A 14 -7.71 2.73 -3.27
N ALA A 15 -8.49 2.42 -2.23
CA ALA A 15 -8.49 1.14 -1.56
C ALA A 15 -9.91 0.74 -1.17
N TYR A 16 -10.13 -0.57 -0.99
CA TYR A 16 -11.35 -1.09 -0.40
C TYR A 16 -11.05 -1.57 1.03
N PHE A 17 -11.74 -1.01 2.03
CA PHE A 17 -11.52 -1.30 3.44
C PHE A 17 -12.85 -1.33 4.19
N ASN A 18 -13.05 -2.36 5.03
CA ASN A 18 -14.26 -2.55 5.84
C ASN A 18 -15.58 -2.36 5.08
N GLY A 19 -15.67 -2.91 3.86
CA GLY A 19 -16.91 -2.86 3.07
C GLY A 19 -17.10 -1.60 2.22
N GLY A 20 -16.16 -0.65 2.24
CA GLY A 20 -16.28 0.62 1.54
C GLY A 20 -15.03 1.03 0.77
N PHE A 21 -15.21 1.94 -0.19
CA PHE A 21 -14.11 2.60 -0.89
C PHE A 21 -13.56 3.75 -0.05
N THR A 22 -12.24 3.84 0.02
CA THR A 22 -11.51 4.92 0.67
C THR A 22 -10.27 5.27 -0.15
N ASN A 23 -9.62 6.37 0.19
CA ASN A 23 -8.30 6.70 -0.32
C ASN A 23 -7.28 6.49 0.80
N VAL A 24 -6.18 5.80 0.51
CA VAL A 24 -5.11 5.54 1.49
C VAL A 24 -3.87 6.35 1.11
N ARG A 25 -3.15 6.83 2.11
CA ARG A 25 -1.82 7.45 1.92
C ARG A 25 -0.79 6.83 2.84
N LEU A 26 0.39 6.49 2.33
CA LEU A 26 1.43 5.85 3.13
C LEU A 26 1.81 6.68 4.37
N SER A 27 1.90 8.00 4.20
CA SER A 27 2.22 8.93 5.29
C SER A 27 1.20 8.97 6.43
N GLU A 28 -0.03 8.47 6.27
CA GLU A 28 -1.02 8.35 7.36
C GLU A 28 -0.62 7.30 8.41
N PHE A 29 0.32 6.39 8.06
CA PHE A 29 0.78 5.31 8.92
C PHE A 29 2.12 5.58 9.61
N LEU A 30 2.63 6.82 9.55
CA LEU A 30 3.85 7.20 10.26
C LEU A 30 3.73 6.89 11.77
N GLY A 31 4.80 6.33 12.35
CA GLY A 31 4.81 5.88 13.74
C GLY A 31 4.29 4.44 13.94
N LYS A 32 3.84 3.77 12.88
CA LYS A 32 3.47 2.34 12.88
C LYS A 32 4.40 1.55 11.97
N TRP A 33 4.59 0.27 12.28
CA TRP A 33 5.18 -0.68 11.34
C TRP A 33 4.17 -1.00 10.24
N VAL A 34 4.63 -0.96 8.99
CA VAL A 34 3.80 -1.21 7.81
C VAL A 34 4.47 -2.28 6.95
N VAL A 35 3.68 -3.26 6.50
CA VAL A 35 4.07 -4.24 5.48
C VAL A 35 3.26 -3.93 4.22
N LEU A 36 3.95 -3.69 3.10
CA LEU A 36 3.32 -3.48 1.79
C LEU A 36 3.55 -4.72 0.94
N CYS A 37 2.46 -5.42 0.60
CA CYS A 37 2.48 -6.62 -0.23
C CYS A 37 1.98 -6.31 -1.63
N PHE A 38 2.77 -6.67 -2.64
CA PHE A 38 2.35 -6.66 -4.04
C PHE A 38 2.03 -8.09 -4.47
N TYR A 39 0.99 -8.26 -5.26
CA TYR A 39 0.61 -9.55 -5.85
C TYR A 39 0.23 -9.36 -7.33
N PRO A 40 0.30 -10.42 -8.17
CA PRO A 40 0.20 -10.27 -9.63
C PRO A 40 -1.15 -9.76 -10.14
N GLY A 41 -2.26 -10.17 -9.52
CA GLY A 41 -3.59 -9.76 -9.92
C GLY A 41 -4.70 -10.59 -9.27
N ASP A 42 -5.91 -10.04 -9.27
CA ASP A 42 -7.11 -10.74 -8.82
C ASP A 42 -7.59 -11.73 -9.88
N PHE A 43 -8.29 -12.79 -9.45
CA PHE A 43 -8.98 -13.75 -10.33
C PHE A 43 -8.13 -14.31 -11.48
N THR A 44 -6.87 -14.62 -11.20
CA THR A 44 -5.99 -15.28 -12.17
C THR A 44 -6.38 -16.75 -12.38
N PHE A 45 -5.96 -17.33 -13.51
CA PHE A 45 -6.11 -18.75 -13.78
C PHE A 45 -5.14 -19.55 -12.90
N VAL A 46 -5.61 -20.66 -12.32
CA VAL A 46 -4.83 -21.60 -11.49
C VAL A 46 -4.50 -22.85 -12.27
#